data_AF-A0A7C7UTU1-F1
#
_entry.id   AF-A0A7C7UTU1-F1
#
_cell.length_a   1.000
_cell.length_b   1.000
_cell.length_c   1.000
_cell.angle_alpha   90.00
_cell.angle_beta   90.00
_cell.angle_gamma   90.00
#
_symmetry.space_group_name_H-M   'P 1'
#
loop_
_entity.id
_entity.type
_entity.pdbx_description
1 polymer ?
#
loop_
_entity_poly.entity_id
_entity_poly.type
_entity_poly.pdbx_seq_one_letter_code
_entity_poly.pdbx_strand_id
1 'polypeptide(L)'
;MRSELEGQQVLLLVDNVWSFKTLNLLRDLGPGVVVVFTTGDARLASSLALRWQVHVDKLTEQEAWQLIRQIREVPEAKEPAARAALRLLEHHPFAVTIAAAGARERKRGWSAVLEGIKDARTRLSVLDYPEPLNVWASLEISWGEMEASQRRSLEALGRLPFLAWYDVGTGMAAWRMDEAEAKAMWAGLVALHLAEELDGQADCYRLHWLIWDFARQKAERWRWWERLSLFLWEWRYPGRAGPRWWSVLPKPQDGPEWPILDFTIPGTEDEPGPTTLWRWLVTRGWPEGAQSLRLAAGVEEWVGTVRVWHRVLLCFTGLILLTLIVRSASSWPDSWVDLIWSIWILDVLLLSCLMFRNIENFRRIVWWRTTGRSFTEAGEK
;
A
#
# COMPACT_ATOMS: atom_id res chain seq x y z
N MET A 1 34.78 30.66 9.96
CA MET A 1 33.37 30.63 10.43
C MET A 1 33.19 31.22 11.82
N ARG A 2 33.40 30.52 12.96
CA ARG A 2 33.11 31.11 14.30
C ARG A 2 33.80 32.46 14.55
N SER A 3 35.10 32.56 14.25
CA SER A 3 35.89 33.81 14.31
C SER A 3 35.52 34.89 13.28
N GLU A 4 34.69 34.57 12.29
CA GLU A 4 34.23 35.49 11.24
C GLU A 4 32.77 35.94 11.47
N LEU A 5 32.02 35.17 12.27
CA LEU A 5 30.66 35.49 12.73
C LEU A 5 30.67 36.26 14.05
N GLU A 6 31.82 36.38 14.71
CA GLU A 6 31.96 37.10 15.97
C GLU A 6 31.61 38.59 15.83
N GLY A 7 30.66 39.06 16.63
CA GLY A 7 30.11 40.42 16.56
C GLY A 7 29.14 40.69 15.39
N GLN A 8 28.91 39.74 14.48
CA GLN A 8 28.03 39.91 13.32
C GLN A 8 26.58 39.53 13.64
N GLN A 9 25.63 40.18 12.95
CA GLN A 9 24.22 39.77 12.92
C GLN A 9 23.97 38.95 11.64
N VAL A 10 23.73 37.65 11.77
CA VAL A 10 23.69 36.72 10.62
C VAL A 10 22.50 35.77 10.73
N LEU A 11 21.73 35.67 9.66
CA LEU A 11 20.72 34.62 9.47
C LEU A 11 21.34 33.50 8.61
N LEU A 12 21.52 32.32 9.20
CA LEU A 12 21.96 31.12 8.49
C LEU A 12 20.74 30.26 8.17
N LEU A 13 20.48 30.08 6.87
CA LEU A 13 19.47 29.15 6.36
C LEU A 13 20.17 27.84 5.98
N VAL A 14 19.76 26.73 6.58
CA VAL A 14 20.35 25.41 6.34
C VAL A 14 19.27 24.42 5.94
N ASP A 15 19.15 24.19 4.64
CA ASP A 15 18.11 23.34 4.07
C ASP A 15 18.45 21.84 4.23
N ASN A 16 17.41 21.02 4.39
CA ASN A 16 17.44 19.56 4.31
C ASN A 16 18.45 18.89 5.27
N VAL A 17 18.36 19.18 6.58
CA VAL A 17 19.30 18.65 7.58
C VAL A 17 18.89 17.26 8.09
N TRP A 18 19.76 16.27 7.88
CA TRP A 18 19.57 14.86 8.29
C TRP A 18 20.50 14.37 9.40
N SER A 19 21.37 15.23 9.96
CA SER A 19 22.37 14.80 10.95
C SER A 19 22.50 15.72 12.15
N PHE A 20 22.44 15.11 13.33
CA PHE A 20 22.86 15.70 14.61
C PHE A 20 24.25 16.32 14.57
N LYS A 21 25.18 15.73 13.80
CA LYS A 21 26.55 16.25 13.71
C LYS A 21 26.57 17.63 13.05
N THR A 22 25.78 17.82 11.99
CA THR A 22 25.62 19.12 11.32
C THR A 22 25.00 20.15 12.27
N LEU A 23 23.91 19.78 12.97
CA LEU A 23 23.24 20.67 13.93
C LEU A 23 24.14 21.07 15.10
N ASN A 24 24.94 20.13 15.64
CA ASN A 24 25.89 20.43 16.72
C ASN A 24 27.05 21.33 16.27
N LEU A 25 27.47 21.31 15.00
CA LEU A 25 28.46 22.26 14.47
C LEU A 25 27.88 23.68 14.34
N LEU A 26 26.57 23.79 14.13
CA LEU A 26 25.83 25.05 14.00
C LEU A 26 25.35 25.60 15.35
N ARG A 27 25.52 24.85 16.45
CA ARG A 27 25.31 25.36 17.81
C ARG A 27 26.37 26.37 18.20
N ASP A 28 25.97 27.31 19.04
CA ASP A 28 26.83 28.28 19.73
C ASP A 28 27.76 29.07 18.80
N LEU A 29 27.21 29.52 17.66
CA LEU A 29 27.92 30.36 16.68
C LEU A 29 28.03 31.84 17.10
N GLY A 30 27.40 32.23 18.22
CA GLY A 30 27.46 33.58 18.79
C GLY A 30 26.07 34.22 18.97
N PRO A 31 25.93 35.25 19.83
CA PRO A 31 24.64 35.83 20.20
C PRO A 31 23.93 36.61 19.08
N GLY A 32 24.65 36.96 18.00
CA GLY A 32 24.09 37.61 16.80
C GLY A 32 23.69 36.64 15.69
N VAL A 33 23.90 35.33 15.84
CA VAL A 33 23.64 34.34 14.79
C VAL A 33 22.30 33.63 15.04
N VAL A 34 21.39 33.75 14.08
CA VAL A 34 20.13 33.00 14.04
C VAL A 34 20.28 31.88 13.03
N VAL A 35 20.07 30.64 13.44
CA VAL A 35 20.04 29.47 12.55
C VAL A 35 18.60 29.05 12.34
N VAL A 36 18.15 29.01 11.09
CA VAL A 36 16.90 28.40 10.66
C VAL A 36 17.26 27.21 9.78
N PHE A 37 16.70 26.04 10.08
CA PHE A 37 16.93 24.84 9.30
C PHE A 37 15.61 24.13 8.99
N THR A 38 15.60 23.37 7.90
CA THR A 38 14.51 22.46 7.56
C THR A 38 14.99 21.02 7.78
N THR A 39 14.08 20.12 8.12
CA THR A 39 14.38 18.68 8.28
C THR A 39 13.13 17.85 8.02
N GLY A 40 13.31 16.66 7.47
CA GLY A 40 12.28 15.63 7.36
C GLY A 40 12.30 14.60 8.49
N ASP A 41 13.20 14.72 9.47
CA ASP A 41 13.25 13.84 10.65
C ASP A 41 12.82 14.59 11.91
N ALA A 42 11.61 14.31 12.39
CA ALA A 42 11.06 14.89 13.60
C ALA A 42 11.96 14.69 14.84
N ARG A 43 12.74 13.60 14.90
CA ARG A 43 13.65 13.30 16.04
C ARG A 43 14.80 14.30 16.11
N LEU A 44 15.26 14.84 14.97
CA LEU A 44 16.28 15.89 14.93
C LEU A 44 15.74 17.23 15.46
N ALA A 45 14.44 17.49 15.29
CA ALA A 45 13.79 18.67 15.87
C ALA A 45 13.55 18.49 17.38
N SER A 46 12.90 17.41 17.81
CA SER A 46 12.48 17.19 19.21
C SER A 46 13.63 17.06 20.21
N SER A 47 14.81 16.68 19.73
CA SER A 47 16.04 16.52 20.54
C SER A 47 16.81 17.83 20.78
N LEU A 48 16.40 18.91 20.10
CA LEU A 48 16.93 20.25 20.30
C LEU A 48 15.95 21.08 21.14
N ALA A 49 16.49 21.85 22.09
CA ALA A 49 15.74 22.90 22.76
C ALA A 49 15.52 24.08 21.79
N LEU A 50 14.60 23.91 20.84
CA LEU A 50 14.26 24.90 19.84
C LEU A 50 13.45 26.05 20.47
N ARG A 51 13.80 27.29 20.12
CA ARG A 51 13.05 28.47 20.57
C ARG A 51 11.73 28.66 19.80
N TRP A 52 11.72 28.22 18.53
CA TRP A 52 10.58 28.26 17.62
C TRP A 52 10.60 26.98 16.79
N GLN A 53 9.43 26.42 16.53
CA GLN A 53 9.22 25.29 15.64
C GLN A 53 7.97 25.57 14.81
N VAL A 54 8.04 25.33 13.50
CA VAL A 54 6.92 25.49 12.57
C VAL A 54 6.73 24.14 11.89
N HIS A 55 5.56 23.54 12.08
CA HIS A 55 5.14 22.38 11.31
C HIS A 55 4.52 22.85 9.99
N VAL A 56 4.84 22.16 8.90
CA VAL A 56 4.32 22.44 7.57
C VAL A 56 3.39 21.30 7.18
N ASP A 57 2.09 21.52 7.37
CA ASP A 57 1.06 20.52 7.16
C ASP A 57 0.62 20.41 5.69
N LYS A 58 -0.28 19.45 5.41
CA LYS A 58 -1.04 19.36 4.15
C LYS A 58 -1.87 20.64 3.98
N LEU A 59 -2.07 21.09 2.74
CA LEU A 59 -2.91 22.27 2.47
C LEU A 59 -4.36 22.00 2.88
N THR A 60 -5.07 23.02 3.34
CA THR A 60 -6.54 22.97 3.40
C THR A 60 -7.13 22.87 1.98
N GLU A 61 -8.40 22.43 1.84
CA GLU A 61 -9.07 22.43 0.52
C GLU A 61 -9.08 23.83 -0.10
N GLN A 62 -9.18 24.89 0.72
CA GLN A 62 -9.15 26.28 0.25
C GLN A 62 -7.76 26.71 -0.24
N GLU A 63 -6.69 26.42 0.50
CA GLU A 63 -5.32 26.75 0.08
C GLU A 63 -4.90 25.95 -1.15
N ALA A 64 -5.24 24.66 -1.21
CA ALA A 64 -5.02 23.84 -2.41
C ALA A 64 -5.76 24.40 -3.63
N TRP A 65 -7.00 24.87 -3.44
CA TRP A 65 -7.77 25.52 -4.50
C TRP A 65 -7.16 26.86 -4.94
N GLN A 66 -6.70 27.69 -4.00
CA GLN A 66 -6.03 28.95 -4.29
C GLN A 66 -4.70 28.72 -5.03
N LEU A 67 -3.88 27.77 -4.57
CA LEU A 67 -2.60 27.42 -5.18
C LEU A 67 -2.77 27.01 -6.65
N ILE A 68 -3.72 26.12 -6.96
CA ILE A 68 -3.89 25.73 -8.37
C ILE A 68 -4.43 26.87 -9.25
N ARG A 69 -5.24 27.79 -8.70
CA ARG A 69 -5.69 28.99 -9.43
C ARG A 69 -4.56 29.98 -9.71
N GLN A 70 -3.55 30.06 -8.84
CA GLN A 70 -2.33 30.84 -9.09
C GLN A 70 -1.46 30.21 -10.18
N ILE A 71 -1.37 28.87 -10.22
CA ILE A 71 -0.61 28.13 -11.25
C ILE A 71 -1.32 28.17 -12.61
N ARG A 72 -2.65 28.08 -12.62
CA ARG A 72 -3.47 28.04 -13.84
C ARG A 72 -4.94 28.39 -13.57
N GLU A 73 -5.54 29.16 -14.48
CA GLU A 73 -7.00 29.27 -14.55
C GLU A 73 -7.66 27.88 -14.72
N VAL A 74 -8.66 27.61 -13.88
CA VAL A 74 -9.52 26.42 -13.95
C VAL A 74 -10.90 26.87 -14.43
N PRO A 75 -11.33 26.51 -15.65
CA PRO A 75 -12.67 26.83 -16.12
C PRO A 75 -13.74 26.20 -15.23
N GLU A 76 -14.87 26.89 -15.03
CA GLU A 76 -15.97 26.46 -14.16
C GLU A 76 -16.41 25.00 -14.42
N ALA A 77 -16.59 24.66 -15.71
CA ALA A 77 -16.94 23.31 -16.18
C ALA A 77 -15.89 22.21 -15.88
N LYS A 78 -14.70 22.57 -15.35
CA LYS A 78 -13.63 21.65 -14.94
C LYS A 78 -13.34 21.70 -13.43
N GLU A 79 -13.95 22.59 -12.67
CA GLU A 79 -13.77 22.63 -11.21
C GLU A 79 -14.12 21.31 -10.51
N PRO A 80 -15.22 20.59 -10.82
CA PRO A 80 -15.54 19.33 -10.13
C PRO A 80 -14.44 18.28 -10.30
N ALA A 81 -13.83 18.20 -11.49
CA ALA A 81 -12.73 17.27 -11.76
C ALA A 81 -11.44 17.71 -11.05
N ALA A 82 -11.15 19.01 -11.00
CA ALA A 82 -10.01 19.54 -10.29
C ALA A 82 -10.12 19.30 -8.77
N ARG A 83 -11.25 19.64 -8.14
CA ARG A 83 -11.52 19.37 -6.72
C ARG A 83 -11.46 17.89 -6.38
N ALA A 84 -12.03 17.02 -7.23
CA ALA A 84 -11.93 15.58 -7.04
C ALA A 84 -10.48 15.08 -7.12
N ALA A 85 -9.65 15.64 -8.01
CA ALA A 85 -8.23 15.30 -8.09
C ALA A 85 -7.48 15.78 -6.84
N LEU A 86 -7.69 17.02 -6.39
CA LEU A 86 -7.07 17.56 -5.17
C LEU A 86 -7.32 16.69 -3.94
N ARG A 87 -8.56 16.20 -3.77
CA ARG A 87 -8.93 15.30 -2.67
C ARG A 87 -8.21 13.95 -2.75
N LEU A 88 -8.00 13.39 -3.94
CA LEU A 88 -7.22 12.15 -4.13
C LEU A 88 -5.70 12.36 -3.95
N LEU A 89 -5.21 13.59 -4.08
CA LEU A 89 -3.84 13.98 -3.75
C LEU A 89 -3.68 14.34 -2.25
N GLU A 90 -4.72 14.14 -1.44
CA GLU A 90 -4.80 14.53 -0.02
C GLU A 90 -4.36 15.99 0.24
N HIS A 91 -4.53 16.87 -0.75
CA HIS A 91 -4.07 18.27 -0.71
C HIS A 91 -2.56 18.44 -0.44
N HIS A 92 -1.73 17.42 -0.68
CA HIS A 92 -0.28 17.48 -0.48
C HIS A 92 0.35 18.56 -1.40
N PRO A 93 0.99 19.62 -0.86
CA PRO A 93 1.34 20.83 -1.63
C PRO A 93 2.12 20.54 -2.93
N PHE A 94 3.11 19.66 -2.85
CA PHE A 94 3.96 19.34 -3.99
C PHE A 94 3.23 18.52 -5.08
N ALA A 95 2.49 17.47 -4.69
CA ALA A 95 1.69 16.69 -5.63
C ALA A 95 0.57 17.51 -6.30
N VAL A 96 -0.06 18.43 -5.55
CA VAL A 96 -1.01 19.43 -6.07
C VAL A 96 -0.35 20.32 -7.14
N THR A 97 0.86 20.81 -6.87
CA THR A 97 1.62 21.67 -7.79
C THR A 97 1.97 20.93 -9.09
N ILE A 98 2.46 19.69 -8.98
CA ILE A 98 2.76 18.84 -10.14
C ILE A 98 1.50 18.52 -10.94
N ALA A 99 0.39 18.17 -10.29
CA ALA A 99 -0.85 17.87 -10.99
C ALA A 99 -1.39 19.08 -11.79
N ALA A 100 -1.27 20.30 -11.23
CA ALA A 100 -1.62 21.54 -11.93
C ALA A 100 -0.69 21.84 -13.12
N ALA A 101 0.62 21.64 -12.96
CA ALA A 101 1.62 21.81 -14.01
C ALA A 101 1.44 20.76 -15.15
N GLY A 102 1.28 19.48 -14.78
CA GLY A 102 0.98 18.37 -15.68
C GLY A 102 -0.33 18.56 -16.46
N ALA A 103 -1.36 19.13 -15.84
CA ALA A 103 -2.60 19.50 -16.51
C ALA A 103 -2.38 20.58 -17.58
N ARG A 104 -1.44 21.51 -17.36
CA ARG A 104 -1.09 22.63 -18.27
C ARG A 104 -0.35 22.12 -19.50
N GLU A 105 0.82 21.49 -19.33
CA GLU A 105 1.72 21.18 -20.45
C GLU A 105 1.22 20.03 -21.33
N ARG A 106 0.72 18.94 -20.74
CA ARG A 106 0.37 17.73 -21.50
C ARG A 106 -0.96 17.83 -22.27
N LYS A 107 -1.63 18.99 -22.29
CA LYS A 107 -2.98 19.25 -22.86
C LYS A 107 -4.10 18.30 -22.39
N ARG A 108 -3.83 17.43 -21.41
CA ARG A 108 -4.72 16.39 -20.88
C ARG A 108 -5.89 16.95 -20.04
N GLY A 109 -5.68 18.08 -19.37
CA GLY A 109 -6.68 18.74 -18.53
C GLY A 109 -7.04 17.96 -17.25
N TRP A 110 -7.80 18.60 -16.35
CA TRP A 110 -8.12 18.06 -15.03
C TRP A 110 -8.84 16.71 -15.04
N SER A 111 -9.65 16.42 -16.07
CA SER A 111 -10.34 15.14 -16.20
C SER A 111 -9.37 13.96 -16.38
N ALA A 112 -8.35 14.09 -17.22
CA ALA A 112 -7.36 13.02 -17.42
C ALA A 112 -6.33 12.96 -16.29
N VAL A 113 -6.06 14.07 -15.60
CA VAL A 113 -5.30 14.07 -14.34
C VAL A 113 -6.06 13.30 -13.25
N LEU A 114 -7.37 13.53 -13.12
CA LEU A 114 -8.24 12.78 -12.20
C LEU A 114 -8.25 11.27 -12.51
N GLU A 115 -8.49 10.87 -13.76
CA GLU A 115 -8.50 9.44 -14.12
C GLU A 115 -7.12 8.79 -13.95
N GLY A 116 -6.03 9.49 -14.28
CA GLY A 116 -4.68 8.96 -14.05
C GLY A 116 -4.29 8.90 -12.57
N ILE A 117 -4.76 9.83 -11.72
CA ILE A 117 -4.56 9.75 -10.26
C ILE A 117 -5.30 8.57 -9.63
N LYS A 118 -6.46 8.19 -10.21
CA LYS A 118 -7.20 6.96 -9.88
C LYS A 118 -6.52 5.67 -10.38
N ASP A 119 -5.37 5.73 -11.07
CA ASP A 119 -4.57 4.53 -11.37
C ASP A 119 -3.05 4.78 -11.51
N ALA A 120 -2.26 4.65 -10.43
CA ALA A 120 -0.80 4.46 -10.30
C ALA A 120 -0.04 3.69 -11.38
N ARG A 121 -0.63 2.70 -12.10
CA ARG A 121 0.06 2.23 -13.31
C ARG A 121 0.38 3.45 -14.19
N THR A 122 -0.56 4.39 -14.23
CA THR A 122 -0.43 5.75 -14.76
C THR A 122 -0.26 6.91 -13.73
N ARG A 123 -0.69 6.87 -12.45
CA ARG A 123 -0.54 8.02 -11.51
C ARG A 123 0.91 8.39 -11.29
N LEU A 124 1.80 7.40 -11.31
CA LEU A 124 3.23 7.65 -11.31
C LEU A 124 3.61 8.47 -12.54
N SER A 125 3.17 8.09 -13.74
CA SER A 125 3.37 8.94 -14.93
C SER A 125 2.63 10.28 -14.91
N VAL A 126 1.57 10.46 -14.09
CA VAL A 126 0.89 11.76 -13.91
C VAL A 126 1.70 12.69 -12.99
N LEU A 127 2.30 12.15 -11.92
CA LEU A 127 3.17 12.89 -10.99
C LEU A 127 4.65 12.90 -11.39
N ASP A 128 5.05 12.11 -12.37
CA ASP A 128 6.36 12.17 -13.00
C ASP A 128 6.37 13.35 -13.98
N TYR A 129 7.14 14.37 -13.61
CA TYR A 129 7.24 15.66 -14.29
C TYR A 129 8.73 16.05 -14.33
N PRO A 130 9.19 16.75 -15.38
CA PRO A 130 10.59 17.18 -15.48
C PRO A 130 11.06 17.97 -14.25
N GLU A 131 12.34 17.83 -13.91
CA GLU A 131 12.95 18.60 -12.83
C GLU A 131 12.76 20.12 -13.04
N PRO A 132 12.58 20.90 -11.96
CA PRO A 132 12.73 20.53 -10.55
C PRO A 132 11.44 19.98 -9.88
N LEU A 133 10.32 19.90 -10.59
CA LEU A 133 9.01 19.59 -10.03
C LEU A 133 8.76 18.07 -9.95
N ASN A 134 9.64 17.31 -9.31
CA ASN A 134 9.49 15.85 -9.19
C ASN A 134 9.35 15.39 -7.72
N VAL A 135 8.13 14.99 -7.34
CA VAL A 135 7.80 14.37 -6.04
C VAL A 135 8.70 13.16 -5.72
N TRP A 136 9.09 12.42 -6.76
CA TRP A 136 9.93 11.24 -6.63
C TRP A 136 11.36 11.59 -6.21
N ALA A 137 11.90 12.73 -6.66
CA ALA A 137 13.26 13.15 -6.31
C ALA A 137 13.39 13.45 -4.80
N SER A 138 12.40 14.10 -4.20
CA SER A 138 12.36 14.35 -2.76
C SER A 138 12.29 13.04 -1.96
N LEU A 139 11.49 12.06 -2.41
CA LEU A 139 11.43 10.74 -1.78
C LEU A 139 12.73 9.93 -2.00
N GLU A 140 13.40 10.08 -3.15
CA GLU A 140 14.70 9.45 -3.43
C GLU A 140 15.80 9.96 -2.50
N ILE A 141 15.81 11.26 -2.19
CA ILE A 141 16.74 11.87 -1.23
C ILE A 141 16.49 11.31 0.17
N SER A 142 15.26 11.35 0.67
CA SER A 142 14.91 10.78 1.99
C SER A 142 15.27 9.29 2.06
N TRP A 143 14.98 8.53 1.00
CA TRP A 143 15.36 7.12 0.85
C TRP A 143 16.87 6.90 0.82
N GLY A 144 17.63 7.85 0.27
CA GLY A 144 19.09 7.87 0.23
C GLY A 144 19.72 7.95 1.62
N GLU A 145 19.08 8.66 2.55
CA GLU A 145 19.55 8.88 3.94
C GLU A 145 19.07 7.81 4.94
N MET A 146 17.98 7.09 4.65
CA MET A 146 17.42 6.03 5.52
C MET A 146 18.41 4.89 5.84
N GLU A 147 18.27 4.25 7.00
CA GLU A 147 19.02 3.01 7.29
C GLU A 147 18.58 1.83 6.39
N ALA A 148 19.48 0.86 6.15
CA ALA A 148 19.18 -0.30 5.31
C ALA A 148 18.02 -1.18 5.87
N SER A 149 17.86 -1.21 7.19
CA SER A 149 16.74 -1.83 7.91
C SER A 149 15.41 -1.15 7.57
N GLN A 150 15.37 0.18 7.67
CA GLN A 150 14.19 1.01 7.37
C GLN A 150 13.81 0.92 5.89
N ARG A 151 14.79 0.98 4.97
CA ARG A 151 14.57 0.84 3.52
C ARG A 151 13.86 -0.49 3.20
N ARG A 152 14.41 -1.62 3.67
CA ARG A 152 13.79 -2.95 3.49
C ARG A 152 12.41 -3.06 4.11
N SER A 153 12.21 -2.42 5.26
CA SER A 153 10.92 -2.44 5.98
C SER A 153 9.84 -1.67 5.21
N LEU A 154 10.20 -0.49 4.67
CA LEU A 154 9.33 0.28 3.79
C LEU A 154 9.03 -0.47 2.49
N GLU A 155 10.05 -1.00 1.79
CA GLU A 155 9.88 -1.88 0.62
C GLU A 155 8.89 -3.04 0.88
N ALA A 156 8.98 -3.68 2.05
CA ALA A 156 8.06 -4.75 2.43
C ALA A 156 6.60 -4.27 2.49
N LEU A 157 6.33 -3.07 3.01
CA LEU A 157 4.98 -2.47 3.01
C LEU A 157 4.47 -2.25 1.57
N GLY A 158 5.33 -1.82 0.64
CA GLY A 158 5.02 -1.71 -0.79
C GLY A 158 4.72 -3.03 -1.50
N ARG A 159 4.94 -4.17 -0.84
CA ARG A 159 4.57 -5.52 -1.30
C ARG A 159 3.33 -6.08 -0.61
N LEU A 160 2.84 -5.43 0.45
CA LEU A 160 1.53 -5.68 1.06
C LEU A 160 0.43 -5.01 0.23
N PRO A 161 -0.86 -5.38 0.40
CA PRO A 161 -1.97 -4.59 -0.10
C PRO A 161 -1.90 -3.15 0.43
N PHE A 162 -2.39 -2.19 -0.35
CA PHE A 162 -2.66 -0.85 0.17
C PHE A 162 -3.89 -0.90 1.08
N LEU A 163 -3.68 -0.62 2.37
CA LEU A 163 -4.70 -0.52 3.40
C LEU A 163 -4.76 0.94 3.88
N ALA A 164 -5.89 1.42 4.42
CA ALA A 164 -5.88 2.76 5.01
C ALA A 164 -5.03 2.84 6.28
N TRP A 165 -4.80 1.71 6.95
CA TRP A 165 -3.91 1.60 8.08
C TRP A 165 -3.35 0.19 8.25
N TYR A 166 -2.24 0.11 8.97
CA TYR A 166 -1.45 -1.07 9.30
C TYR A 166 -1.17 -1.03 10.80
N ASP A 167 -1.25 -2.15 11.49
CA ASP A 167 -0.90 -2.26 12.91
C ASP A 167 0.55 -2.72 13.13
N VAL A 168 1.00 -2.65 14.38
CA VAL A 168 2.24 -3.30 14.83
C VAL A 168 2.27 -4.78 14.44
N GLY A 169 1.12 -5.49 14.56
CA GLY A 169 1.00 -6.89 14.12
C GLY A 169 1.37 -7.10 12.66
N THR A 170 1.00 -6.17 11.77
CA THR A 170 1.40 -6.20 10.35
C THR A 170 2.90 -5.95 10.19
N GLY A 171 3.49 -5.06 11.00
CA GLY A 171 4.93 -4.84 11.06
C GLY A 171 5.70 -6.12 11.44
N MET A 172 5.35 -6.74 12.57
CA MET A 172 5.91 -8.03 13.02
C MET A 172 5.81 -9.10 11.92
N ALA A 173 4.61 -9.24 11.33
CA ALA A 173 4.31 -10.21 10.30
C ALA A 173 5.08 -10.00 9.00
N ALA A 174 5.24 -8.75 8.56
CA ALA A 174 5.97 -8.41 7.36
C ALA A 174 7.48 -8.58 7.58
N TRP A 175 8.01 -7.88 8.59
CA TRP A 175 9.44 -7.65 8.80
C TRP A 175 10.17 -8.78 9.54
N ARG A 176 9.45 -9.75 10.12
CA ARG A 176 10.02 -10.84 10.98
C ARG A 176 10.65 -10.31 12.26
N MET A 177 10.02 -9.29 12.82
CA MET A 177 10.43 -8.60 14.02
C MET A 177 9.52 -9.00 15.18
N ASP A 178 10.03 -8.88 16.41
CA ASP A 178 9.16 -8.90 17.59
C ASP A 178 8.32 -7.61 17.71
N GLU A 179 7.45 -7.54 18.72
CA GLU A 179 6.55 -6.39 18.89
C GLU A 179 7.33 -5.09 19.18
N ALA A 180 8.40 -5.15 19.97
CA ALA A 180 9.19 -3.98 20.34
C ALA A 180 10.03 -3.46 19.16
N GLU A 181 10.65 -4.39 18.41
CA GLU A 181 11.34 -4.09 17.15
C GLU A 181 10.38 -3.51 16.10
N ALA A 182 9.18 -4.07 15.95
CA ALA A 182 8.17 -3.55 15.02
C ALA A 182 7.65 -2.16 15.43
N LYS A 183 7.41 -1.92 16.73
CA LYS A 183 7.08 -0.59 17.26
C LYS A 183 8.18 0.43 17.00
N ALA A 184 9.44 0.06 17.25
CA ALA A 184 10.59 0.92 16.97
C ALA A 184 10.75 1.23 15.47
N MET A 185 10.50 0.25 14.59
CA MET A 185 10.52 0.44 13.14
C MET A 185 9.39 1.37 12.68
N TRP A 186 8.16 1.18 13.16
CA TRP A 186 7.03 2.06 12.88
C TRP A 186 7.30 3.50 13.35
N ALA A 187 7.76 3.68 14.60
CA ALA A 187 8.15 4.99 15.12
C ALA A 187 9.28 5.63 14.29
N GLY A 188 10.21 4.84 13.77
CA GLY A 188 11.24 5.27 12.83
C GLY A 188 10.67 5.76 11.49
N LEU A 189 9.63 5.12 10.95
CA LEU A 189 8.96 5.56 9.72
C LEU A 189 8.09 6.80 9.96
N VAL A 190 7.41 6.89 11.11
CA VAL A 190 6.62 8.07 11.52
C VAL A 190 7.53 9.30 11.71
N ALA A 191 8.69 9.12 12.35
CA ALA A 191 9.67 10.18 12.54
C ALA A 191 10.19 10.78 11.21
N LEU A 192 10.26 9.97 10.16
CA LEU A 192 10.67 10.37 8.81
C LEU A 192 9.50 10.91 7.96
N HIS A 193 8.31 11.07 8.55
CA HIS A 193 7.05 11.39 7.86
C HIS A 193 6.68 10.41 6.72
N LEU A 194 7.16 9.16 6.81
CA LEU A 194 6.86 8.07 5.87
C LEU A 194 5.63 7.24 6.29
N ALA A 195 5.17 7.43 7.52
CA ALA A 195 3.90 6.95 8.04
C ALA A 195 3.30 8.01 8.98
N GLU A 196 2.01 7.92 9.26
CA GLU A 196 1.27 8.75 10.21
C GLU A 196 0.62 7.81 11.24
N GLU A 197 0.76 8.06 12.54
CA GLU A 197 -0.01 7.32 13.56
C GLU A 197 -1.49 7.79 13.54
N LEU A 198 -2.45 6.89 13.75
CA LEU A 198 -3.87 7.23 13.69
C LEU A 198 -4.35 7.88 15.00
N ASP A 199 -4.96 9.06 14.87
CA ASP A 199 -5.58 9.77 16.00
C ASP A 199 -6.57 8.88 16.75
N GLY A 200 -6.28 8.63 18.04
CA GLY A 200 -7.13 7.82 18.92
C GLY A 200 -6.99 6.30 18.75
N GLN A 201 -6.10 5.81 17.88
CA GLN A 201 -5.80 4.39 17.70
C GLN A 201 -4.29 4.15 17.86
N ALA A 202 -3.87 3.88 19.10
CA ALA A 202 -2.48 3.51 19.37
C ALA A 202 -2.06 2.28 18.56
N ASP A 203 -0.76 2.19 18.23
CA ASP A 203 -0.16 1.07 17.48
C ASP A 203 -0.74 0.88 16.05
N CYS A 204 -1.46 1.88 15.52
CA CYS A 204 -2.06 1.87 14.18
C CYS A 204 -1.49 3.01 13.32
N TYR A 205 -1.05 2.69 12.10
CA TYR A 205 -0.29 3.59 11.22
C TYR A 205 -0.85 3.65 9.80
N ARG A 206 -1.07 4.85 9.27
CA ARG A 206 -1.42 5.12 7.87
C ARG A 206 -0.17 5.35 7.04
N LEU A 207 -0.11 4.75 5.86
CA LEU A 207 0.79 5.21 4.80
C LEU A 207 0.01 6.11 3.84
N HIS A 208 0.57 7.27 3.51
CA HIS A 208 0.10 8.00 2.33
C HIS A 208 0.34 7.13 1.09
N TRP A 209 -0.63 7.07 0.18
CA TRP A 209 -0.58 6.21 -1.00
C TRP A 209 0.69 6.40 -1.85
N LEU A 210 1.21 7.63 -1.88
CA LEU A 210 2.41 8.01 -2.63
C LEU A 210 3.66 7.30 -2.11
N ILE A 211 3.77 7.20 -0.78
CA ILE A 211 4.87 6.50 -0.11
C ILE A 211 4.72 4.99 -0.31
N TRP A 212 3.48 4.46 -0.33
CA TRP A 212 3.22 3.07 -0.67
C TRP A 212 3.58 2.73 -2.13
N ASP A 213 3.20 3.57 -3.09
CA ASP A 213 3.57 3.38 -4.51
C ASP A 213 5.10 3.53 -4.72
N PHE A 214 5.77 4.42 -3.96
CA PHE A 214 7.23 4.55 -3.96
C PHE A 214 7.91 3.28 -3.42
N ALA A 215 7.49 2.82 -2.25
CA ALA A 215 7.94 1.58 -1.64
C ALA A 215 7.73 0.37 -2.58
N ARG A 216 6.58 0.32 -3.25
CA ARG A 216 6.23 -0.71 -4.22
C ARG A 216 7.20 -0.73 -5.40
N GLN A 217 7.54 0.45 -5.95
CA GLN A 217 8.52 0.57 -7.03
C GLN A 217 9.92 0.11 -6.58
N LYS A 218 10.37 0.50 -5.37
CA LYS A 218 11.65 0.01 -4.81
C LYS A 218 11.68 -1.52 -4.73
N ALA A 219 10.58 -2.11 -4.25
CA ALA A 219 10.44 -3.54 -4.09
C ALA A 219 10.27 -4.33 -5.41
N GLU A 220 10.17 -3.66 -6.58
CA GLU A 220 10.28 -4.35 -7.88
C GLU A 220 11.68 -4.96 -8.08
N ARG A 221 12.71 -4.34 -7.48
CA ARG A 221 14.10 -4.82 -7.54
C ARG A 221 14.36 -6.05 -6.67
N TRP A 222 13.40 -6.44 -5.83
CA TRP A 222 13.52 -7.63 -4.97
C TRP A 222 13.70 -8.91 -5.77
N ARG A 223 14.66 -9.72 -5.33
CA ARG A 223 14.90 -11.07 -5.82
C ARG A 223 13.74 -11.99 -5.43
N TRP A 224 13.57 -13.09 -6.17
CA TRP A 224 12.41 -13.97 -6.00
C TRP A 224 12.26 -14.53 -4.58
N TRP A 225 13.37 -14.78 -3.86
CA TRP A 225 13.34 -15.26 -2.48
C TRP A 225 13.00 -14.19 -1.45
N GLU A 226 13.24 -12.90 -1.73
CA GLU A 226 12.80 -11.79 -0.87
C GLU A 226 11.28 -11.62 -1.02
N ARG A 227 10.77 -11.75 -2.26
CA ARG A 227 9.33 -11.84 -2.52
C ARG A 227 8.70 -13.08 -1.86
N LEU A 228 9.41 -14.21 -1.83
CA LEU A 228 8.96 -15.44 -1.17
C LEU A 228 9.01 -15.34 0.37
N SER A 229 10.00 -14.65 0.93
CA SER A 229 10.12 -14.49 2.39
C SER A 229 8.94 -13.70 2.96
N LEU A 230 8.39 -12.75 2.19
CA LEU A 230 7.17 -12.03 2.51
C LEU A 230 5.89 -12.81 2.14
N PHE A 231 5.94 -13.79 1.24
CA PHE A 231 4.76 -14.53 0.74
C PHE A 231 3.87 -15.10 1.84
N LEU A 232 4.46 -15.55 2.96
CA LEU A 232 3.76 -16.08 4.13
C LEU A 232 3.71 -15.07 5.30
N TRP A 233 3.59 -13.76 5.02
CA TRP A 233 3.37 -12.75 6.09
C TRP A 233 2.04 -12.97 6.81
N GLU A 234 0.98 -13.30 6.06
CA GLU A 234 -0.37 -13.54 6.56
C GLU A 234 -0.40 -14.64 7.65
N TRP A 235 0.45 -15.66 7.50
CA TRP A 235 0.60 -16.78 8.45
C TRP A 235 1.46 -16.45 9.69
N ARG A 236 2.25 -15.36 9.63
CA ARG A 236 3.07 -14.85 10.73
C ARG A 236 2.36 -13.78 11.55
N TYR A 237 1.18 -13.33 11.10
CA TYR A 237 0.43 -12.26 11.74
C TYR A 237 -0.08 -12.68 13.13
N PRO A 238 0.21 -11.90 14.19
CA PRO A 238 -0.23 -12.22 15.54
C PRO A 238 -1.74 -12.01 15.67
N GLY A 239 -2.48 -13.09 15.46
CA GLY A 239 -3.95 -13.06 15.42
C GLY A 239 -4.51 -14.46 15.15
N ARG A 240 -4.28 -15.39 16.09
CA ARG A 240 -4.78 -16.77 15.99
C ARG A 240 -6.30 -16.83 16.14
N ALA A 241 -7.02 -16.62 15.05
CA ALA A 241 -8.20 -17.42 14.81
C ALA A 241 -7.72 -18.79 14.28
N GLY A 242 -7.89 -19.86 15.07
CA GLY A 242 -7.62 -21.23 14.64
C GLY A 242 -8.51 -21.67 13.46
N PRO A 243 -8.51 -22.95 13.02
CA PRO A 243 -9.20 -23.41 11.80
C PRO A 243 -10.73 -23.18 11.70
N ARG A 244 -11.35 -22.46 12.64
CA ARG A 244 -12.70 -21.89 12.58
C ARG A 244 -12.75 -20.43 12.06
N TRP A 245 -11.63 -19.82 11.69
CA TRP A 245 -11.52 -18.41 11.27
C TRP A 245 -12.42 -17.99 10.08
N TRP A 246 -12.97 -18.95 9.34
CA TRP A 246 -13.93 -18.73 8.26
C TRP A 246 -15.35 -18.36 8.74
N SER A 247 -15.68 -18.58 10.02
CA SER A 247 -17.03 -18.34 10.56
C SER A 247 -17.27 -16.94 11.13
N VAL A 248 -16.27 -16.05 11.11
CA VAL A 248 -16.33 -14.73 11.77
C VAL A 248 -17.00 -13.66 10.89
N LEU A 249 -17.18 -13.92 9.59
CA LEU A 249 -18.00 -13.07 8.72
C LEU A 249 -19.48 -13.46 8.91
N PRO A 250 -20.35 -12.56 9.42
CA PRO A 250 -21.77 -12.83 9.40
C PRO A 250 -22.23 -13.01 7.96
N LYS A 251 -22.88 -14.14 7.66
CA LYS A 251 -23.57 -14.32 6.39
C LYS A 251 -24.55 -13.14 6.27
N PRO A 252 -24.49 -12.33 5.20
CA PRO A 252 -25.42 -11.22 5.01
C PRO A 252 -26.84 -11.77 5.03
N GLN A 253 -27.72 -11.09 5.79
CA GLN A 253 -29.04 -11.59 6.14
C GLN A 253 -29.91 -11.77 4.89
N ASP A 254 -29.81 -10.81 3.97
CA ASP A 254 -30.41 -10.86 2.65
C ASP A 254 -29.33 -11.26 1.62
N GLY A 255 -29.40 -12.48 1.12
CA GLY A 255 -28.62 -12.96 0.00
C GLY A 255 -29.50 -13.85 -0.88
N PRO A 256 -29.51 -13.67 -2.21
CA PRO A 256 -30.43 -14.36 -3.10
C PRO A 256 -30.25 -15.89 -3.03
N GLU A 257 -31.33 -16.62 -3.29
CA GLU A 257 -31.34 -18.09 -3.34
C GLU A 257 -30.63 -18.62 -4.60
N TRP A 258 -29.31 -18.41 -4.66
CA TRP A 258 -28.49 -18.87 -5.78
C TRP A 258 -28.34 -20.40 -5.75
N PRO A 259 -28.60 -21.13 -6.85
CA PRO A 259 -28.46 -22.59 -6.88
C PRO A 259 -27.03 -23.05 -6.58
N ILE A 260 -26.89 -24.14 -5.82
CA ILE A 260 -25.57 -24.69 -5.41
C ILE A 260 -24.74 -25.17 -6.61
N LEU A 261 -25.37 -25.44 -7.76
CA LEU A 261 -24.74 -25.99 -8.97
C LEU A 261 -24.59 -25.00 -10.14
N ASP A 262 -25.09 -23.77 -10.05
CA ASP A 262 -24.97 -22.81 -11.15
C ASP A 262 -23.57 -22.18 -11.20
N PHE A 263 -22.89 -22.30 -12.35
CA PHE A 263 -21.53 -21.80 -12.61
C PHE A 263 -21.48 -20.39 -13.19
N THR A 264 -22.63 -19.78 -13.50
CA THR A 264 -22.69 -18.36 -13.86
C THR A 264 -22.38 -17.50 -12.63
N ILE A 265 -21.66 -16.40 -12.84
CA ILE A 265 -21.46 -15.34 -11.85
C ILE A 265 -22.44 -14.21 -12.25
N PRO A 266 -23.14 -13.56 -11.30
CA PRO A 266 -24.00 -12.42 -11.61
C PRO A 266 -23.28 -11.39 -12.47
N GLY A 267 -23.85 -11.01 -13.62
CA GLY A 267 -23.22 -10.08 -14.56
C GLY A 267 -22.09 -10.66 -15.43
N THR A 268 -21.90 -11.99 -15.47
CA THR A 268 -21.12 -12.70 -16.51
C THR A 268 -21.95 -13.77 -17.22
N GLU A 269 -23.27 -13.57 -17.30
CA GLU A 269 -24.24 -14.55 -17.83
C GLU A 269 -23.94 -14.97 -19.29
N ASP A 270 -23.33 -14.08 -20.07
CA ASP A 270 -22.93 -14.34 -21.47
C ASP A 270 -21.62 -15.16 -21.63
N GLU A 271 -20.83 -15.38 -20.58
CA GLU A 271 -19.56 -16.14 -20.62
C GLU A 271 -19.56 -17.32 -19.62
N PRO A 272 -20.25 -18.45 -19.88
CA PRO A 272 -20.22 -19.60 -18.97
C PRO A 272 -18.88 -20.37 -19.02
N GLY A 273 -18.18 -20.50 -17.88
CA GLY A 273 -17.04 -21.42 -17.76
C GLY A 273 -16.07 -21.18 -16.60
N PRO A 274 -15.20 -22.17 -16.27
CA PRO A 274 -14.17 -22.02 -15.24
C PRO A 274 -13.08 -21.01 -15.63
N THR A 275 -12.85 -20.81 -16.93
CA THR A 275 -12.02 -19.74 -17.48
C THR A 275 -12.59 -18.36 -17.18
N THR A 276 -13.93 -18.20 -17.14
CA THR A 276 -14.59 -16.95 -16.77
C THR A 276 -14.37 -16.64 -15.30
N LEU A 277 -14.45 -17.63 -14.39
CA LEU A 277 -14.10 -17.41 -12.98
C LEU A 277 -12.65 -16.93 -12.82
N TRP A 278 -11.68 -17.59 -13.46
CA TRP A 278 -10.28 -17.16 -13.36
C TRP A 278 -10.08 -15.78 -13.99
N ARG A 279 -10.66 -15.54 -15.17
CA ARG A 279 -10.64 -14.23 -15.83
C ARG A 279 -11.26 -13.16 -14.95
N TRP A 280 -12.41 -13.41 -14.31
CA TRP A 280 -13.10 -12.51 -13.40
C TRP A 280 -12.30 -12.26 -12.12
N LEU A 281 -11.74 -13.30 -11.48
CA LEU A 281 -10.86 -13.16 -10.33
C LEU A 281 -9.62 -12.32 -10.65
N VAL A 282 -9.05 -12.48 -11.85
CA VAL A 282 -7.91 -11.68 -12.32
C VAL A 282 -8.36 -10.26 -12.69
N THR A 283 -9.41 -10.06 -13.49
CA THR A 283 -9.82 -8.72 -13.98
C THR A 283 -10.56 -7.87 -12.96
N ARG A 284 -11.24 -8.46 -11.97
CA ARG A 284 -11.89 -7.74 -10.84
C ARG A 284 -11.02 -7.73 -9.58
N GLY A 285 -10.24 -8.78 -9.31
CA GLY A 285 -9.34 -8.84 -8.15
C GLY A 285 -8.01 -8.10 -8.36
N TRP A 286 -7.46 -8.12 -9.57
CA TRP A 286 -6.24 -7.39 -9.95
C TRP A 286 -6.34 -6.81 -11.39
N PRO A 287 -7.18 -5.79 -11.60
CA PRO A 287 -7.39 -5.23 -12.93
C PRO A 287 -6.07 -4.76 -13.58
N GLU A 288 -5.94 -5.00 -14.88
CA GLU A 288 -4.93 -4.33 -15.70
C GLU A 288 -5.33 -2.87 -15.94
N GLY A 289 -5.06 -2.00 -14.96
CA GLY A 289 -5.26 -0.54 -15.05
C GLY A 289 -6.52 0.01 -14.37
N ALA A 290 -6.92 -0.52 -13.20
CA ALA A 290 -7.96 0.13 -12.38
C ALA A 290 -7.64 0.01 -10.89
N GLN A 291 -7.69 1.15 -10.20
CA GLN A 291 -6.92 1.29 -8.96
C GLN A 291 -7.34 2.51 -8.09
N SER A 292 -8.64 2.62 -7.91
CA SER A 292 -9.06 2.10 -6.61
C SER A 292 -9.16 0.58 -6.77
N LEU A 293 -8.92 -0.20 -5.71
CA LEU A 293 -9.44 -1.57 -5.66
C LEU A 293 -10.97 -1.47 -5.78
N ARG A 294 -11.47 -1.49 -7.03
CA ARG A 294 -12.90 -1.54 -7.35
C ARG A 294 -13.39 -2.96 -7.10
N LEU A 295 -13.31 -3.37 -5.85
CA LEU A 295 -14.19 -4.37 -5.26
C LEU A 295 -15.59 -3.74 -5.14
N ALA A 296 -16.17 -3.41 -6.30
CA ALA A 296 -17.58 -3.66 -6.54
C ALA A 296 -17.71 -5.18 -6.69
N ALA A 297 -17.58 -5.82 -5.53
CA ALA A 297 -18.01 -7.16 -5.25
C ALA A 297 -19.01 -6.95 -4.12
N GLY A 298 -20.27 -6.78 -4.48
CA GLY A 298 -21.36 -6.80 -3.53
C GLY A 298 -21.36 -8.12 -2.75
N VAL A 299 -22.18 -8.14 -1.70
CA VAL A 299 -22.47 -9.33 -0.89
C VAL A 299 -22.67 -10.60 -1.75
N GLU A 300 -23.37 -10.45 -2.87
CA GLU A 300 -23.75 -11.52 -3.78
C GLU A 300 -22.55 -12.05 -4.58
N GLU A 301 -21.72 -11.16 -5.14
CA GLU A 301 -20.49 -11.48 -5.88
C GLU A 301 -19.46 -12.18 -4.96
N TRP A 302 -19.40 -11.81 -3.67
CA TRP A 302 -18.60 -12.51 -2.67
C TRP A 302 -19.12 -13.94 -2.38
N VAL A 303 -20.43 -14.11 -2.16
CA VAL A 303 -21.03 -15.44 -1.93
C VAL A 303 -20.84 -16.34 -3.15
N GLY A 304 -20.96 -15.82 -4.36
CA GLY A 304 -20.61 -16.51 -5.60
C GLY A 304 -19.16 -16.98 -5.60
N THR A 305 -18.22 -16.07 -5.34
CA THR A 305 -16.77 -16.37 -5.29
C THR A 305 -16.43 -17.49 -4.30
N VAL A 306 -16.95 -17.43 -3.07
CA VAL A 306 -16.70 -18.44 -2.03
C VAL A 306 -17.29 -19.80 -2.39
N ARG A 307 -18.51 -19.84 -2.97
CA ARG A 307 -19.13 -21.09 -3.40
C ARG A 307 -18.39 -21.74 -4.56
N VAL A 308 -17.99 -20.96 -5.56
CA VAL A 308 -17.20 -21.50 -6.68
C VAL A 308 -15.82 -21.95 -6.20
N TRP A 309 -15.19 -21.28 -5.23
CA TRP A 309 -13.96 -21.78 -4.60
C TRP A 309 -14.15 -23.15 -3.92
N HIS A 310 -15.24 -23.36 -3.17
CA HIS A 310 -15.53 -24.70 -2.63
C HIS A 310 -15.69 -25.75 -3.73
N ARG A 311 -16.30 -25.41 -4.88
CA ARG A 311 -16.36 -26.33 -6.04
C ARG A 311 -14.98 -26.57 -6.64
N VAL A 312 -14.13 -25.55 -6.78
CA VAL A 312 -12.75 -25.71 -7.26
C VAL A 312 -11.96 -26.62 -6.31
N LEU A 313 -12.06 -26.42 -5.00
CA LEU A 313 -11.43 -27.27 -3.99
C LEU A 313 -11.93 -28.72 -4.08
N LEU A 314 -13.25 -28.94 -4.18
CA LEU A 314 -13.84 -30.27 -4.37
C LEU A 314 -13.40 -30.93 -5.68
N CYS A 315 -13.32 -30.18 -6.78
CA CYS A 315 -12.79 -30.68 -8.05
C CYS A 315 -11.31 -31.04 -7.95
N PHE A 316 -10.47 -30.22 -7.30
CA PHE A 316 -9.06 -30.55 -7.06
C PHE A 316 -8.91 -31.77 -6.14
N THR A 317 -9.67 -31.87 -5.05
CA THR A 317 -9.69 -33.06 -4.18
C THR A 317 -10.14 -34.29 -4.95
N GLY A 318 -11.18 -34.17 -5.78
CA GLY A 318 -11.66 -35.23 -6.67
C GLY A 318 -10.61 -35.63 -7.72
N LEU A 319 -9.84 -34.68 -8.25
CA LEU A 319 -8.78 -34.95 -9.22
C LEU A 319 -7.57 -35.62 -8.55
N ILE A 320 -7.20 -35.21 -7.33
CA ILE A 320 -6.21 -35.92 -6.49
C ILE A 320 -6.67 -37.36 -6.20
N LEU A 321 -7.94 -37.55 -5.81
CA LEU A 321 -8.49 -38.89 -5.56
C LEU A 321 -8.53 -39.74 -6.84
N LEU A 322 -8.93 -39.17 -7.97
CA LEU A 322 -8.95 -39.85 -9.26
C LEU A 322 -7.54 -40.24 -9.71
N THR A 323 -6.56 -39.35 -9.58
CA THR A 323 -5.18 -39.68 -9.93
C THR A 323 -4.58 -40.71 -8.98
N LEU A 324 -4.91 -40.69 -7.67
CA LEU A 324 -4.53 -41.75 -6.72
C LEU A 324 -5.14 -43.11 -7.11
N ILE A 325 -6.39 -43.14 -7.55
CA ILE A 325 -7.04 -44.34 -8.10
C ILE A 325 -6.30 -44.81 -9.36
N VAL A 326 -5.97 -43.91 -10.29
CA VAL A 326 -5.21 -44.25 -11.51
C VAL A 326 -3.80 -44.77 -11.16
N ARG A 327 -3.11 -44.22 -10.16
CA ARG A 327 -1.83 -44.75 -9.66
C ARG A 327 -1.98 -46.15 -9.08
N SER A 328 -3.05 -46.41 -8.32
CA SER A 328 -3.31 -47.76 -7.78
C SER A 328 -3.61 -48.80 -8.86
N ALA A 329 -3.98 -48.36 -10.07
CA ALA A 329 -4.35 -49.21 -11.20
C ALA A 329 -3.28 -49.29 -12.33
N SER A 330 -2.19 -48.51 -12.27
CA SER A 330 -1.20 -48.44 -13.35
C SER A 330 0.10 -49.17 -13.01
N SER A 331 0.59 -49.98 -13.95
CA SER A 331 1.82 -50.78 -13.83
C SER A 331 3.07 -50.02 -14.32
N TRP A 332 3.15 -48.72 -14.04
CA TRP A 332 4.22 -47.86 -14.54
C TRP A 332 5.50 -47.99 -13.69
N PRO A 333 6.71 -47.83 -14.27
CA PRO A 333 7.96 -47.90 -13.50
C PRO A 333 8.06 -46.80 -12.44
N ASP A 334 8.30 -47.18 -11.18
CA ASP A 334 8.19 -46.32 -10.00
C ASP A 334 8.95 -44.99 -10.10
N SER A 335 10.14 -44.98 -10.72
CA SER A 335 11.02 -43.80 -10.77
C SER A 335 10.48 -42.62 -11.58
N TRP A 336 9.81 -42.87 -12.70
CA TRP A 336 9.19 -41.79 -13.50
C TRP A 336 7.84 -41.36 -12.93
N VAL A 337 7.13 -42.31 -12.34
CA VAL A 337 5.90 -42.07 -11.59
C VAL A 337 6.21 -41.08 -10.46
N ASP A 338 7.11 -41.40 -9.54
CA ASP A 338 7.36 -40.58 -8.35
C ASP A 338 7.87 -39.16 -8.64
N LEU A 339 8.64 -38.97 -9.72
CA LEU A 339 9.07 -37.63 -10.14
C LEU A 339 7.90 -36.78 -10.65
N ILE A 340 7.09 -37.33 -11.56
CA ILE A 340 5.91 -36.63 -12.11
C ILE A 340 4.89 -36.35 -11.00
N TRP A 341 4.70 -37.31 -10.09
CA TRP A 341 3.85 -37.16 -8.90
C TRP A 341 4.33 -36.06 -7.96
N SER A 342 5.62 -35.98 -7.69
CA SER A 342 6.21 -34.95 -6.82
C SER A 342 6.00 -33.55 -7.40
N ILE A 343 6.22 -33.39 -8.72
CA ILE A 343 5.97 -32.13 -9.42
C ILE A 343 4.48 -31.77 -9.39
N TRP A 344 3.60 -32.72 -9.71
CA TRP A 344 2.16 -32.47 -9.79
C TRP A 344 1.55 -32.09 -8.42
N ILE A 345 1.96 -32.77 -7.34
CA ILE A 345 1.56 -32.40 -5.98
C ILE A 345 2.06 -31.00 -5.62
N LEU A 346 3.29 -30.65 -5.98
CA LEU A 346 3.88 -29.35 -5.69
C LEU A 346 3.20 -28.21 -6.47
N ASP A 347 2.83 -28.45 -7.74
CA ASP A 347 2.06 -27.52 -8.56
C ASP A 347 0.64 -27.30 -8.01
N VAL A 348 -0.05 -28.38 -7.60
CA VAL A 348 -1.39 -28.27 -6.99
C VAL A 348 -1.34 -27.53 -5.65
N LEU A 349 -0.31 -27.77 -4.82
CA LEU A 349 -0.09 -27.03 -3.58
C LEU A 349 0.23 -25.54 -3.85
N LEU A 350 1.07 -25.25 -4.85
CA LEU A 350 1.44 -23.89 -5.23
C LEU A 350 0.22 -23.11 -5.75
N LEU A 351 -0.56 -23.70 -6.65
CA LEU A 351 -1.80 -23.12 -7.17
C LEU A 351 -2.82 -22.89 -6.05
N SER A 352 -3.00 -23.87 -5.15
CA SER A 352 -3.89 -23.74 -4.00
C SER A 352 -3.48 -22.60 -3.07
N CYS A 353 -2.19 -22.47 -2.76
CA CYS A 353 -1.63 -21.37 -1.98
C CYS A 353 -1.82 -20.00 -2.66
N LEU A 354 -1.57 -19.90 -3.96
CA LEU A 354 -1.73 -18.66 -4.74
C LEU A 354 -3.20 -18.23 -4.81
N MET A 355 -4.13 -19.14 -5.07
CA MET A 355 -5.57 -18.83 -5.10
C MET A 355 -6.11 -18.47 -3.72
N PHE A 356 -5.73 -19.23 -2.68
CA PHE A 356 -6.11 -18.94 -1.30
C PHE A 356 -5.67 -17.54 -0.87
N ARG A 357 -4.41 -17.17 -1.15
CA ARG A 357 -3.87 -15.83 -0.88
C ARG A 357 -4.67 -14.74 -1.60
N ASN A 358 -5.01 -14.90 -2.88
CA ASN A 358 -5.80 -13.90 -3.60
C ASN A 358 -7.18 -13.69 -2.97
N ILE A 359 -7.85 -14.77 -2.53
CA ILE A 359 -9.14 -14.72 -1.84
C ILE A 359 -9.01 -14.07 -0.45
N GLU A 360 -7.95 -14.38 0.30
CA GLU A 360 -7.72 -13.74 1.61
C GLU A 360 -7.44 -12.24 1.48
N ASN A 361 -6.63 -11.83 0.50
CA ASN A 361 -6.38 -10.42 0.24
C ASN A 361 -7.68 -9.71 -0.18
N PHE A 362 -8.46 -10.30 -1.10
CA PHE A 362 -9.79 -9.81 -1.49
C PHE A 362 -10.71 -9.65 -0.27
N ARG A 363 -10.80 -10.68 0.59
CA ARG A 363 -11.58 -10.67 1.84
C ARG A 363 -11.20 -9.51 2.76
N ARG A 364 -9.89 -9.29 2.97
CA ARG A 364 -9.37 -8.21 3.82
C ARG A 364 -9.76 -6.84 3.29
N ILE A 365 -9.66 -6.63 1.97
CA ILE A 365 -10.01 -5.36 1.32
C ILE A 365 -11.53 -5.13 1.36
N VAL A 366 -12.36 -6.17 1.18
CA VAL A 366 -13.82 -6.07 1.34
C VAL A 366 -14.19 -5.75 2.80
N TRP A 367 -13.69 -6.51 3.78
CA TRP A 367 -13.96 -6.30 5.20
C TRP A 367 -13.56 -4.90 5.68
N TRP A 368 -12.36 -4.46 5.29
CA TRP A 368 -11.88 -3.13 5.61
C TRP A 368 -12.80 -2.05 5.00
N ARG A 369 -13.24 -2.23 3.75
CA ARG A 369 -14.15 -1.29 3.09
C ARG A 369 -15.56 -1.28 3.68
N THR A 370 -16.08 -2.39 4.20
CA THR A 370 -17.43 -2.46 4.78
C THR A 370 -17.48 -2.03 6.24
N THR A 371 -16.40 -2.19 6.99
CA THR A 371 -16.37 -1.90 8.44
C THR A 371 -15.56 -0.67 8.84
N GLY A 372 -14.61 -0.24 7.99
CA GLY A 372 -13.57 0.75 8.33
C GLY A 372 -12.46 0.21 9.25
N ARG A 373 -12.60 -1.05 9.72
CA ARG A 373 -11.76 -1.68 10.74
C ARG A 373 -10.71 -2.59 10.13
N SER A 374 -9.61 -2.82 10.84
CA SER A 374 -8.68 -3.90 10.51
C SER A 374 -9.25 -5.27 10.92
N PHE A 375 -8.42 -6.30 10.77
CA PHE A 375 -8.72 -7.65 11.22
C PHE A 375 -8.54 -7.83 12.74
N THR A 376 -7.67 -7.03 13.39
CA THR A 376 -7.37 -7.12 14.83
C THR A 376 -8.50 -6.58 15.70
N GLU A 377 -9.10 -5.44 15.36
CA GLU A 377 -10.23 -4.84 16.10
C GLU A 377 -11.51 -5.70 16.13
N ALA A 378 -11.58 -6.72 15.27
CA ALA A 378 -12.68 -7.67 15.22
C ALA A 378 -12.56 -8.81 16.27
N GLY A 379 -11.37 -9.00 16.86
CA GLY A 379 -11.08 -10.07 17.81
C GLY A 379 -11.34 -9.73 19.28
N GLU A 380 -11.61 -8.47 19.61
CA GLU A 380 -11.80 -7.98 20.99
C GLU A 380 -13.28 -7.94 21.44
N LYS A 381 -14.14 -8.81 20.90
CA LYS A 381 -15.57 -8.92 21.27
C LYS A 381 -16.05 -10.36 21.42
#